data_AF-A0A933JWJ9-F1
#
_entry.id   AF-A0A933JWJ9-F1
#
_cell.length_a   1.000
_cell.length_b   1.000
_cell.length_c   1.000
_cell.angle_alpha   90.00
_cell.angle_beta   90.00
_cell.angle_gamma   90.00
#
_symmetry.space_group_name_H-M   'P 1'
#
loop_
_entity.id
_entity.type
_entity.pdbx_description
1 polymer ?
#
loop_
_entity_poly.entity_id
_entity_poly.type
_entity_poly.pdbx_seq_one_letter_code
_entity_poly.pdbx_strand_id
1 'polypeptide(L)'
;MGPLVRNWSACLLGLTLACAQAEAPSVWVPGTTYPSEGATERGLRDVRGLVHAHSVFSHDACDDEPVKNGERDPVCFDDFRRGLCQSKHDFVFLTDHPSDFAGTPFEQALLFRSARGDELLDSNGTPVASRLKCEDGSPGAVILPGSESDLMPVGLDTHLPSGEYGARTVAGVKEMHDAGAIVLKAHTEDTNPDEVISLGLDGFEMHNLHANALRSAGVLLDLILTNSEHPEELPHPDLILVPMLDEDPRYLQTWGTVLARGHHVVTTMGSDCHRNSFRAILPDGERGDSYRRMMMGMSNHLLVRPWNDGNFGPAELKEALKSARSYGAFEVFGYPVGFDFHAEGSSGVVEMGGTTPVGSTLVVRAPTIRELNADWPSPEVTTRLLRAREGGFDEVQAAQGDLRFKAEEAGAYRAEIRMKPKHLTAHLGRYAPEVVNKDYVWVYSNAIFVD
;
A
#
# COMPACT_ATOMS: atom_id res chain seq x y z
N MET A 1 42.07 50.66 60.55
CA MET A 1 40.62 50.94 60.65
C MET A 1 39.93 49.91 59.77
N GLY A 2 39.30 48.90 60.38
CA GLY A 2 38.63 47.78 59.67
C GLY A 2 37.17 48.12 59.31
N PRO A 3 36.25 47.13 59.16
CA PRO A 3 36.43 45.68 59.33
C PRO A 3 35.59 44.82 58.33
N LEU A 4 35.32 43.53 58.67
CA LEU A 4 34.11 42.71 58.35
C LEU A 4 34.08 41.96 56.99
N VAL A 5 33.62 40.70 56.75
CA VAL A 5 32.96 39.53 57.42
C VAL A 5 33.19 38.29 56.48
N ARG A 6 33.53 37.06 56.93
CA ARG A 6 32.70 35.80 56.94
C ARG A 6 31.57 35.70 55.87
N ASN A 7 31.16 34.59 55.25
CA ASN A 7 31.03 33.19 55.63
C ASN A 7 30.64 32.31 54.41
N TRP A 8 30.88 31.02 54.60
CA TRP A 8 30.39 29.78 53.97
C TRP A 8 28.99 29.78 53.30
N SER A 9 28.82 28.98 52.24
CA SER A 9 27.55 28.29 51.94
C SER A 9 27.74 27.03 51.06
N ALA A 10 26.93 26.03 51.41
CA ALA A 10 26.90 24.63 50.98
C ALA A 10 26.53 24.40 49.51
N CYS A 11 27.09 23.34 48.92
CA CYS A 11 26.59 22.72 47.69
C CYS A 11 25.31 21.92 47.97
N LEU A 12 24.21 22.29 47.32
CA LEU A 12 23.03 21.44 47.13
C LEU A 12 23.15 20.72 45.79
N LEU A 13 23.21 19.38 45.81
CA LEU A 13 22.94 18.55 44.63
C LEU A 13 21.41 18.43 44.47
N GLY A 14 20.89 18.96 43.36
CA GLY A 14 19.53 18.70 42.90
C GLY A 14 19.54 17.64 41.80
N LEU A 15 18.99 16.46 42.08
CA LEU A 15 18.59 15.49 41.06
C LEU A 15 17.25 15.95 40.47
N THR A 16 17.23 16.38 39.20
CA THR A 16 16.00 16.54 38.43
C THR A 16 15.69 15.23 37.71
N LEU A 17 14.70 14.49 38.23
CA LEU A 17 14.00 13.45 37.48
C LEU A 17 13.15 14.13 36.40
N ALA A 18 13.61 14.08 35.14
CA ALA A 18 12.81 14.46 34.00
C ALA A 18 11.80 13.34 33.72
N CYS A 19 10.57 13.50 34.19
CA CYS A 19 9.45 12.73 33.65
C CYS A 19 9.24 13.19 32.21
N ALA A 20 9.49 12.31 31.24
CA ALA A 20 9.03 12.51 29.87
C ALA A 20 7.50 12.66 29.91
N GLN A 21 7.00 13.87 29.64
CA GLN A 21 5.58 14.08 29.38
C GLN A 21 5.26 13.29 28.11
N ALA A 22 4.43 12.26 28.23
CA ALA A 22 3.82 11.64 27.07
C ALA A 22 3.06 12.76 26.33
N GLU A 23 3.47 13.04 25.09
CA GLU A 23 2.71 13.93 24.20
C GLU A 23 1.27 13.40 24.15
N ALA A 24 0.30 14.31 24.28
CA ALA A 24 -1.10 13.94 24.11
C ALA A 24 -1.25 13.28 22.74
N PRO A 25 -2.02 12.18 22.62
CA PRO A 25 -2.20 11.50 21.34
C PRO A 25 -2.68 12.52 20.31
N SER A 26 -1.93 12.64 19.21
CA SER A 26 -2.27 13.54 18.12
C SER A 26 -3.57 13.08 17.49
N VAL A 27 -4.58 13.95 17.45
CA VAL A 27 -5.80 13.67 16.70
C VAL A 27 -5.46 13.43 15.23
N TRP A 28 -6.03 12.40 14.62
CA TRP A 28 -5.83 12.15 13.19
C TRP A 28 -6.33 13.32 12.36
N VAL A 29 -5.50 13.77 11.44
CA VAL A 29 -5.84 14.71 10.37
C VAL A 29 -5.36 14.16 9.03
N PRO A 30 -5.90 14.61 7.88
CA PRO A 30 -5.36 14.23 6.58
C PRO A 30 -3.84 14.44 6.52
N GLY A 31 -3.10 13.46 6.01
CA GLY A 31 -1.63 13.47 6.06
C GLY A 31 -1.02 12.65 7.19
N THR A 32 -1.79 12.30 8.22
CA THR A 32 -1.28 11.54 9.37
C THR A 32 -1.07 10.07 9.00
N THR A 33 0.17 9.59 9.18
CA THR A 33 0.54 8.18 9.01
C THR A 33 0.97 7.55 10.33
N TYR A 34 0.68 6.27 10.50
CA TYR A 34 1.15 5.45 11.63
C TYR A 34 2.03 4.32 11.15
N PRO A 35 2.94 3.81 12.02
CA PRO A 35 3.57 2.51 11.80
C PRO A 35 2.49 1.42 11.78
N SER A 36 2.76 0.35 11.05
CA SER A 36 1.87 -0.82 10.98
C SER A 36 1.60 -1.44 12.35
N GLU A 37 0.48 -2.14 12.44
CA GLU A 37 0.07 -2.80 13.67
C GLU A 37 1.06 -3.89 14.10
N GLY A 38 0.95 -4.30 15.36
CA GLY A 38 1.75 -5.39 15.91
C GLY A 38 1.33 -6.76 15.38
N ALA A 39 1.69 -7.80 16.12
CA ALA A 39 1.18 -9.14 15.82
C ALA A 39 -0.35 -9.17 15.96
N THR A 40 -1.02 -9.82 15.01
CA THR A 40 -2.43 -10.18 15.09
C THR A 40 -2.65 -11.21 16.18
N GLU A 41 -3.90 -11.41 16.60
CA GLU A 41 -4.26 -12.45 17.59
C GLU A 41 -3.83 -13.87 17.16
N ARG A 42 -3.59 -14.07 15.85
CA ARG A 42 -3.21 -15.36 15.25
C ARG A 42 -1.71 -15.49 14.98
N GLY A 43 -0.90 -14.56 15.50
CA GLY A 43 0.55 -14.61 15.40
C GLY A 43 1.12 -14.22 14.03
N LEU A 44 0.27 -13.71 13.13
CA LEU A 44 0.73 -13.02 11.93
C LEU A 44 1.12 -11.59 12.29
N ARG A 45 1.88 -10.92 11.45
CA ARG A 45 2.12 -9.49 11.54
C ARG A 45 1.49 -8.83 10.33
N ASP A 46 0.67 -7.81 10.56
CA ASP A 46 0.20 -6.95 9.48
C ASP A 46 1.32 -5.97 9.14
N VAL A 47 1.87 -6.09 7.94
CA VAL A 47 2.88 -5.18 7.43
C VAL A 47 2.35 -4.51 6.18
N ARG A 48 2.62 -3.22 6.05
CA ARG A 48 2.01 -2.39 5.02
C ARG A 48 3.04 -1.89 4.04
N GLY A 49 2.71 -1.86 2.76
CA GLY A 49 3.59 -1.38 1.73
C GLY A 49 2.93 -1.18 0.37
N LEU A 50 3.78 -1.14 -0.65
CA LEU A 50 3.39 -0.91 -2.04
C LEU A 50 3.82 -2.12 -2.89
N VAL A 51 3.00 -2.52 -3.86
CA VAL A 51 3.32 -3.61 -4.80
C VAL A 51 3.57 -3.10 -6.23
N HIS A 52 3.40 -1.80 -6.46
CA HIS A 52 3.64 -1.14 -7.75
C HIS A 52 4.06 0.31 -7.48
N ALA A 53 5.35 0.58 -7.68
CA ALA A 53 5.98 1.87 -7.49
C ALA A 53 7.27 1.97 -8.32
N HIS A 54 7.55 3.16 -8.84
CA HIS A 54 8.68 3.41 -9.72
C HIS A 54 9.71 4.31 -9.05
N SER A 55 10.97 3.91 -9.16
CA SER A 55 12.13 4.60 -8.61
C SER A 55 12.82 5.43 -9.69
N VAL A 56 13.99 6.00 -9.35
CA VAL A 56 14.86 6.70 -10.31
C VAL A 56 15.40 5.79 -11.43
N PHE A 57 15.14 4.49 -11.38
CA PHE A 57 15.51 3.52 -12.41
C PHE A 57 14.36 3.19 -13.37
N SER A 58 13.22 3.89 -13.29
CA SER A 58 12.22 3.89 -14.36
C SER A 58 12.41 5.09 -15.30
N HIS A 59 12.06 4.94 -16.58
CA HIS A 59 12.34 5.95 -17.62
C HIS A 59 11.43 7.19 -17.54
N ASP A 60 10.23 7.04 -17.01
CA ASP A 60 9.19 8.06 -16.86
C ASP A 60 9.05 8.55 -15.40
N ALA A 61 9.82 8.00 -14.48
CA ALA A 61 9.96 8.56 -13.15
C ALA A 61 10.65 9.93 -13.19
N CYS A 62 10.48 10.70 -12.12
CA CYS A 62 11.22 11.94 -11.90
C CYS A 62 10.98 13.00 -12.99
N ASP A 63 9.71 13.29 -13.28
CA ASP A 63 9.33 14.24 -14.32
C ASP A 63 9.79 13.83 -15.74
N ASP A 64 9.85 12.52 -16.01
CA ASP A 64 10.40 11.91 -17.24
C ASP A 64 11.91 12.18 -17.45
N GLU A 65 12.61 12.56 -16.38
CA GLU A 65 14.03 12.89 -16.37
C GLU A 65 14.78 12.18 -15.22
N PRO A 66 14.79 10.83 -15.19
CA PRO A 66 15.42 10.06 -14.13
C PRO A 66 16.96 10.17 -14.14
N VAL A 67 17.55 10.64 -15.24
CA VAL A 67 19.00 10.89 -15.39
C VAL A 67 19.23 12.35 -15.77
N LYS A 68 20.02 13.07 -14.97
CA LYS A 68 20.41 14.47 -15.19
C LYS A 68 21.92 14.56 -15.26
N ASN A 69 22.44 15.10 -16.35
CA ASN A 69 23.89 15.24 -16.59
C ASN A 69 24.67 13.90 -16.52
N GLY A 70 24.03 12.80 -16.92
CA GLY A 70 24.64 11.46 -16.90
C GLY A 70 24.59 10.75 -15.54
N GLU A 71 23.98 11.35 -14.52
CA GLU A 71 23.80 10.77 -13.19
C GLU A 71 22.30 10.60 -12.89
N ARG A 72 21.94 9.55 -12.13
CA ARG A 72 20.56 9.35 -11.66
C ARG A 72 20.16 10.53 -10.76
N ASP A 73 18.96 11.07 -10.95
CA ASP A 73 18.48 12.26 -10.25
C ASP A 73 18.54 12.06 -8.72
N PRO A 74 19.50 12.69 -8.02
CA PRO A 74 19.67 12.45 -6.59
C PRO A 74 18.53 13.06 -5.76
N VAL A 75 17.89 14.11 -6.25
CA VAL A 75 16.74 14.73 -5.58
C VAL A 75 15.54 13.81 -5.66
N CYS A 76 15.28 13.24 -6.84
CA CYS A 76 14.19 12.28 -7.00
C CYS A 76 14.40 11.02 -6.16
N PHE A 77 15.64 10.51 -6.09
CA PHE A 77 16.00 9.39 -5.24
C PHE A 77 15.75 9.67 -3.76
N ASP A 78 16.15 10.87 -3.30
CA ASP A 78 15.94 11.30 -1.91
C ASP A 78 14.46 11.52 -1.59
N ASP A 79 13.69 12.05 -2.54
CA ASP A 79 12.24 12.22 -2.41
C ASP A 79 11.52 10.87 -2.30
N PHE A 80 11.93 9.85 -3.08
CA PHE A 80 11.39 8.49 -3.00
C PHE A 80 11.63 7.89 -1.60
N ARG A 81 12.87 7.94 -1.12
CA ARG A 81 13.25 7.43 0.21
C ARG A 81 12.52 8.14 1.33
N ARG A 82 12.44 9.47 1.25
CA ARG A 82 11.72 10.29 2.23
C ARG A 82 10.23 9.95 2.22
N GLY A 83 9.64 9.74 1.04
CA GLY A 83 8.27 9.29 0.87
C GLY A 83 7.98 7.97 1.60
N LEU A 84 8.84 6.95 1.43
CA LEU A 84 8.70 5.68 2.14
C LEU A 84 8.79 5.82 3.67
N CYS A 85 9.72 6.63 4.16
CA CYS A 85 9.87 6.88 5.60
C CYS A 85 8.68 7.67 6.18
N GLN A 86 8.23 8.71 5.50
CA GLN A 86 7.11 9.54 5.95
C GLN A 86 5.77 8.82 5.86
N SER A 87 5.58 7.96 4.85
CA SER A 87 4.42 7.08 4.75
C SER A 87 4.47 5.91 5.73
N LYS A 88 5.63 5.64 6.35
CA LYS A 88 5.85 4.54 7.30
C LYS A 88 5.48 3.18 6.69
N HIS A 89 5.86 2.97 5.43
CA HIS A 89 5.72 1.67 4.78
C HIS A 89 6.82 0.72 5.25
N ASP A 90 6.44 -0.54 5.47
CA ASP A 90 7.31 -1.65 5.84
C ASP A 90 7.98 -2.30 4.63
N PHE A 91 7.39 -2.17 3.44
CA PHE A 91 7.94 -2.72 2.22
C PHE A 91 7.54 -1.93 0.98
N VAL A 92 8.31 -2.12 -0.11
CA VAL A 92 7.93 -1.74 -1.46
C VAL A 92 8.46 -2.80 -2.42
N PHE A 93 7.58 -3.31 -3.27
CA PHE A 93 7.99 -3.99 -4.50
C PHE A 93 8.06 -2.94 -5.61
N LEU A 94 9.28 -2.70 -6.09
CA LEU A 94 9.54 -1.83 -7.23
C LEU A 94 9.14 -2.50 -8.52
N THR A 95 8.81 -1.70 -9.51
CA THR A 95 8.30 -2.15 -10.80
C THR A 95 8.90 -1.34 -11.95
N ASP A 96 10.15 -0.90 -11.81
CA ASP A 96 10.84 -0.03 -12.78
C ASP A 96 10.79 -0.57 -14.22
N HIS A 97 10.59 0.31 -15.19
CA HIS A 97 10.46 -0.11 -16.58
C HIS A 97 11.75 -0.77 -17.15
N PRO A 98 11.61 -1.84 -17.98
CA PRO A 98 12.73 -2.63 -18.48
C PRO A 98 13.80 -1.83 -19.23
N SER A 99 13.42 -0.74 -19.92
CA SER A 99 14.32 0.10 -20.70
C SER A 99 15.52 0.58 -19.88
N ASP A 100 15.29 0.88 -18.61
CA ASP A 100 16.31 1.33 -17.67
C ASP A 100 16.69 0.24 -16.66
N PHE A 101 15.71 -0.56 -16.21
CA PHE A 101 15.94 -1.63 -15.24
C PHE A 101 16.88 -2.71 -15.78
N ALA A 102 16.69 -3.17 -17.02
CA ALA A 102 17.47 -4.29 -17.57
C ALA A 102 18.96 -3.97 -17.76
N GLY A 103 19.30 -2.68 -17.97
CA GLY A 103 20.67 -2.21 -18.10
C GLY A 103 21.33 -1.79 -16.78
N THR A 104 20.55 -1.69 -15.70
CA THR A 104 21.03 -1.32 -14.38
C THR A 104 21.60 -2.56 -13.68
N PRO A 105 22.80 -2.52 -13.08
CA PRO A 105 23.28 -3.65 -12.29
C PRO A 105 22.31 -3.97 -11.14
N PHE A 106 22.03 -5.26 -10.93
CA PHE A 106 20.98 -5.71 -10.00
C PHE A 106 21.16 -5.14 -8.59
N GLU A 107 22.40 -5.04 -8.11
CA GLU A 107 22.74 -4.47 -6.80
C GLU A 107 22.34 -2.98 -6.67
N GLN A 108 22.28 -2.25 -7.77
CA GLN A 108 21.83 -0.85 -7.78
C GLN A 108 20.30 -0.75 -7.73
N ALA A 109 19.59 -1.70 -8.35
CA ALA A 109 18.13 -1.79 -8.30
C ALA A 109 17.60 -2.07 -6.88
N LEU A 110 18.45 -2.54 -5.96
CA LEU A 110 18.13 -2.66 -4.54
C LEU A 110 18.02 -1.31 -3.81
N LEU A 111 18.37 -0.20 -4.47
CA LEU A 111 18.41 1.17 -3.90
C LEU A 111 19.27 1.32 -2.64
N PHE A 112 20.20 0.40 -2.43
CA PHE A 112 21.04 0.33 -1.22
C PHE A 112 22.00 1.52 -1.09
N ARG A 113 22.08 2.09 0.11
CA ARG A 113 23.04 3.14 0.50
C ARG A 113 23.66 2.83 1.87
N SER A 114 24.77 2.09 1.89
CA SER A 114 25.51 1.78 3.13
C SER A 114 25.88 3.03 3.95
N ALA A 115 26.23 4.14 3.28
CA ALA A 115 26.55 5.40 3.94
C ALA A 115 25.37 6.02 4.71
N ARG A 116 24.15 5.58 4.44
CA ARG A 116 22.92 5.98 5.15
C ARG A 116 22.47 4.94 6.18
N GLY A 117 23.22 3.86 6.35
CA GLY A 117 22.90 2.79 7.30
C GLY A 117 21.86 1.80 6.79
N ASP A 118 21.61 1.75 5.47
CA ASP A 118 20.79 0.69 4.89
C ASP A 118 21.45 -0.68 5.13
N GLU A 119 20.66 -1.74 5.12
CA GLU A 119 21.12 -3.12 5.27
C GLU A 119 20.78 -3.92 4.00
N LEU A 120 21.69 -4.77 3.54
CA LEU A 120 21.38 -5.74 2.49
C LEU A 120 20.70 -6.96 3.13
N LEU A 121 19.66 -7.47 2.48
CA LEU A 121 18.96 -8.67 2.88
C LEU A 121 19.23 -9.77 1.86
N ASP A 122 19.88 -10.84 2.32
CA ASP A 122 20.37 -11.90 1.46
C ASP A 122 19.40 -13.09 1.40
N SER A 123 19.34 -13.72 0.23
CA SER A 123 18.81 -15.07 0.03
C SER A 123 19.94 -15.97 -0.45
N ASN A 124 20.28 -17.00 0.34
CA ASN A 124 21.39 -17.92 0.04
C ASN A 124 22.75 -17.25 -0.22
N GLY A 125 23.03 -16.12 0.45
CA GLY A 125 24.28 -15.38 0.32
C GLY A 125 24.35 -14.40 -0.86
N THR A 126 23.22 -14.19 -1.56
CA THR A 126 23.07 -13.17 -2.61
C THR A 126 22.10 -12.10 -2.11
N PRO A 127 22.46 -10.80 -2.17
CA PRO A 127 21.53 -9.73 -1.87
C PRO A 127 20.34 -9.73 -2.85
N VAL A 128 19.12 -9.82 -2.32
CA VAL A 128 17.88 -9.80 -3.10
C VAL A 128 16.96 -8.63 -2.74
N ALA A 129 17.24 -7.97 -1.63
CA ALA A 129 16.52 -6.78 -1.17
C ALA A 129 17.45 -5.89 -0.34
N SER A 130 17.00 -4.67 -0.04
CA SER A 130 17.62 -3.84 0.99
C SER A 130 16.58 -3.41 2.02
N ARG A 131 17.01 -3.14 3.25
CA ARG A 131 16.22 -2.47 4.28
C ARG A 131 16.67 -1.03 4.36
N LEU A 132 15.75 -0.12 4.06
CA LEU A 132 15.93 1.32 4.16
C LEU A 132 16.15 1.73 5.62
N LYS A 133 17.11 2.64 5.87
CA LYS A 133 17.21 3.36 7.14
C LYS A 133 16.63 4.76 7.01
N CYS A 134 15.70 5.10 7.90
CA CYS A 134 15.11 6.44 7.96
C CYS A 134 15.95 7.40 8.80
N GLU A 135 15.87 8.70 8.48
CA GLU A 135 16.66 9.76 9.13
C GLU A 135 16.35 9.92 10.63
N ASP A 136 15.11 9.61 11.03
CA ASP A 136 14.67 9.60 12.43
C ASP A 136 15.19 8.38 13.23
N GLY A 137 15.94 7.49 12.57
CA GLY A 137 16.50 6.28 13.16
C GLY A 137 15.55 5.09 13.18
N SER A 138 14.29 5.25 12.76
CA SER A 138 13.36 4.13 12.63
C SER A 138 13.78 3.18 11.50
N PRO A 139 13.44 1.88 11.58
CA PRO A 139 13.55 0.97 10.43
C PRO A 139 12.61 1.46 9.32
N GLY A 140 13.14 1.57 8.11
CA GLY A 140 12.34 1.85 6.92
C GLY A 140 11.92 0.57 6.18
N ALA A 141 11.36 0.79 4.99
CA ALA A 141 10.84 -0.26 4.12
C ALA A 141 11.90 -1.28 3.67
N VAL A 142 11.48 -2.54 3.51
CA VAL A 142 12.17 -3.53 2.69
C VAL A 142 11.91 -3.22 1.21
N ILE A 143 12.95 -2.94 0.46
CA ILE A 143 12.90 -2.61 -0.97
C ILE A 143 13.22 -3.88 -1.76
N LEU A 144 12.27 -4.35 -2.55
CA LEU A 144 12.43 -5.52 -3.43
C LEU A 144 12.35 -5.06 -4.90
N PRO A 145 13.34 -5.40 -5.74
CA PRO A 145 13.33 -5.02 -7.14
C PRO A 145 12.28 -5.82 -7.93
N GLY A 146 11.83 -5.23 -9.02
CA GLY A 146 10.87 -5.81 -9.96
C GLY A 146 10.85 -4.94 -11.21
N SER A 147 10.03 -5.32 -12.18
CA SER A 147 9.93 -4.57 -13.43
C SER A 147 8.50 -4.59 -13.97
N GLU A 148 8.08 -3.51 -14.63
CA GLU A 148 6.78 -3.42 -15.30
C GLU A 148 6.93 -3.29 -16.81
N SER A 149 6.30 -4.21 -17.52
CA SER A 149 6.08 -4.17 -18.96
C SER A 149 4.69 -4.71 -19.25
N ASP A 150 4.54 -5.55 -20.27
CA ASP A 150 3.31 -6.29 -20.54
C ASP A 150 2.86 -7.17 -19.34
N LEU A 151 3.81 -7.64 -18.54
CA LEU A 151 3.61 -8.28 -17.24
C LEU A 151 4.47 -7.56 -16.19
N MET A 152 4.20 -7.81 -14.92
CA MET A 152 4.81 -7.13 -13.79
C MET A 152 5.42 -8.15 -12.81
N PRO A 153 6.63 -8.69 -13.07
CA PRO A 153 7.37 -9.48 -12.10
C PRO A 153 7.83 -8.61 -10.92
N VAL A 154 7.36 -8.93 -9.73
CA VAL A 154 7.75 -8.27 -8.48
C VAL A 154 8.59 -9.18 -7.60
N GLY A 155 9.54 -8.61 -6.87
CA GLY A 155 10.37 -9.35 -5.91
C GLY A 155 11.35 -10.29 -6.58
N LEU A 156 11.98 -9.84 -7.67
CA LEU A 156 13.05 -10.56 -8.35
C LEU A 156 14.23 -10.80 -7.40
N ASP A 157 14.89 -11.95 -7.54
CA ASP A 157 16.14 -12.26 -6.84
C ASP A 157 17.37 -12.04 -7.74
N THR A 158 17.15 -11.86 -9.05
CA THR A 158 18.17 -11.59 -10.07
C THR A 158 17.51 -11.00 -11.34
N HIS A 159 18.31 -10.42 -12.23
CA HIS A 159 17.86 -10.16 -13.61
C HIS A 159 17.53 -11.44 -14.37
N LEU A 160 16.61 -11.35 -15.32
CA LEU A 160 16.31 -12.42 -16.25
C LEU A 160 17.45 -12.58 -17.26
N PRO A 161 17.92 -13.80 -17.54
CA PRO A 161 18.92 -14.05 -18.58
C PRO A 161 18.50 -13.53 -19.96
N SER A 162 17.21 -13.59 -20.30
CA SER A 162 16.68 -13.06 -21.56
C SER A 162 16.61 -11.53 -21.61
N GLY A 163 16.47 -10.87 -20.46
CA GLY A 163 16.09 -9.46 -20.36
C GLY A 163 14.61 -9.18 -20.68
N GLU A 164 13.78 -10.20 -20.90
CA GLU A 164 12.38 -10.07 -21.32
C GLU A 164 11.41 -10.13 -20.14
N TYR A 165 11.27 -9.02 -19.40
CA TYR A 165 10.46 -8.92 -18.18
C TYR A 165 8.93 -8.91 -18.41
N GLY A 166 8.48 -8.81 -19.66
CA GLY A 166 7.06 -8.71 -20.03
C GLY A 166 6.54 -9.88 -20.86
N ALA A 167 7.29 -10.96 -21.02
CA ALA A 167 6.96 -12.02 -21.97
C ALA A 167 5.62 -12.73 -21.64
N ARG A 168 4.59 -12.48 -22.46
CA ARG A 168 3.23 -13.07 -22.36
C ARG A 168 3.15 -14.50 -22.87
N THR A 169 4.02 -15.35 -22.35
CA THR A 169 4.06 -16.78 -22.65
C THR A 169 4.31 -17.58 -21.38
N VAL A 170 3.85 -18.84 -21.33
CA VAL A 170 4.12 -19.74 -20.18
C VAL A 170 5.62 -19.88 -19.91
N ALA A 171 6.46 -19.88 -20.97
CA ALA A 171 7.92 -19.93 -20.81
C ALA A 171 8.49 -18.65 -20.20
N GLY A 172 7.97 -17.48 -20.58
CA GLY A 172 8.36 -16.19 -20.01
C GLY A 172 7.97 -16.08 -18.53
N VAL A 173 6.71 -16.43 -18.20
CA VAL A 173 6.23 -16.49 -16.80
C VAL A 173 7.11 -17.44 -15.98
N LYS A 174 7.44 -18.61 -16.53
CA LYS A 174 8.36 -19.54 -15.89
C LYS A 174 9.76 -18.94 -15.66
N GLU A 175 10.33 -18.24 -16.64
CA GLU A 175 11.64 -17.59 -16.48
C GLU A 175 11.62 -16.56 -15.35
N MET A 176 10.54 -15.76 -15.26
CA MET A 176 10.33 -14.82 -14.16
C MET A 176 10.21 -15.54 -12.80
N HIS A 177 9.45 -16.64 -12.73
CA HIS A 177 9.37 -17.47 -11.51
C HIS A 177 10.71 -18.10 -11.14
N ASP A 178 11.50 -18.55 -12.12
CA ASP A 178 12.84 -19.12 -11.89
C ASP A 178 13.82 -18.05 -11.37
N ALA A 179 13.60 -16.77 -11.69
CA ALA A 179 14.30 -15.63 -11.11
C ALA A 179 13.71 -15.17 -9.76
N GLY A 180 12.78 -15.95 -9.18
CA GLY A 180 12.19 -15.72 -7.88
C GLY A 180 10.99 -14.78 -7.87
N ALA A 181 10.56 -14.25 -9.01
CA ALA A 181 9.47 -13.28 -9.04
C ALA A 181 8.12 -13.88 -8.63
N ILE A 182 7.23 -12.99 -8.19
CA ILE A 182 5.78 -13.17 -8.25
C ILE A 182 5.32 -12.40 -9.48
N VAL A 183 4.61 -13.04 -10.41
CA VAL A 183 4.29 -12.47 -11.71
C VAL A 183 2.86 -11.95 -11.69
N LEU A 184 2.73 -10.63 -11.74
CA LEU A 184 1.46 -9.93 -11.71
C LEU A 184 1.12 -9.31 -13.07
N LYS A 185 -0.12 -8.86 -13.21
CA LYS A 185 -0.55 -7.95 -14.29
C LYS A 185 -0.94 -6.59 -13.71
N ALA A 186 -0.27 -5.53 -14.14
CA ALA A 186 -0.63 -4.15 -13.84
C ALA A 186 -1.82 -3.68 -14.68
N HIS A 187 -2.48 -2.59 -14.25
CA HIS A 187 -3.48 -1.82 -15.01
C HIS A 187 -4.45 -2.74 -15.80
N THR A 188 -5.34 -3.42 -15.07
CA THR A 188 -6.07 -4.59 -15.59
C THR A 188 -7.34 -4.25 -16.36
N GLU A 189 -7.53 -2.98 -16.73
CA GLU A 189 -8.71 -2.47 -17.44
C GLU A 189 -9.05 -3.25 -18.71
N ASP A 190 -8.01 -3.68 -19.41
CA ASP A 190 -8.09 -4.36 -20.71
C ASP A 190 -7.61 -5.81 -20.63
N THR A 191 -7.46 -6.34 -19.41
CA THR A 191 -6.98 -7.72 -19.20
C THR A 191 -8.10 -8.73 -19.41
N ASN A 192 -7.83 -9.74 -20.25
CA ASN A 192 -8.73 -10.88 -20.42
C ASN A 192 -8.53 -11.89 -19.27
N PRO A 193 -9.59 -12.34 -18.55
CA PRO A 193 -9.48 -13.40 -17.56
C PRO A 193 -8.78 -14.68 -18.05
N ASP A 194 -9.01 -15.07 -19.32
CA ASP A 194 -8.39 -16.27 -19.91
C ASP A 194 -6.86 -16.14 -19.98
N GLU A 195 -6.35 -14.93 -20.12
CA GLU A 195 -4.92 -14.67 -20.15
C GLU A 195 -4.28 -14.93 -18.79
N VAL A 196 -4.85 -14.37 -17.72
CA VAL A 196 -4.39 -14.58 -16.34
C VAL A 196 -4.30 -16.09 -16.04
N ILE A 197 -5.36 -16.80 -16.40
CA ILE A 197 -5.50 -18.24 -16.18
C ILE A 197 -4.49 -19.05 -17.01
N SER A 198 -4.43 -18.80 -18.31
CA SER A 198 -3.65 -19.63 -19.24
C SER A 198 -2.14 -19.41 -19.13
N LEU A 199 -1.71 -18.19 -18.76
CA LEU A 199 -0.31 -17.88 -18.51
C LEU A 199 0.17 -18.38 -17.16
N GLY A 200 -0.73 -18.64 -16.21
CA GLY A 200 -0.39 -19.04 -14.84
C GLY A 200 0.19 -17.88 -14.04
N LEU A 201 -0.40 -16.69 -14.17
CA LEU A 201 -0.01 -15.53 -13.37
C LEU A 201 -0.37 -15.74 -11.90
N ASP A 202 0.43 -15.20 -10.99
CA ASP A 202 0.17 -15.31 -9.54
C ASP A 202 -0.95 -14.33 -9.11
N GLY A 203 -1.16 -13.26 -9.87
CA GLY A 203 -2.08 -12.20 -9.49
C GLY A 203 -2.16 -11.05 -10.48
N PHE A 204 -2.88 -10.02 -10.08
CA PHE A 204 -3.05 -8.80 -10.87
C PHE A 204 -3.59 -7.65 -10.02
N GLU A 205 -3.49 -6.41 -10.50
CA GLU A 205 -4.00 -5.26 -9.76
C GLU A 205 -5.53 -5.22 -9.78
N MET A 206 -6.19 -5.01 -8.63
CA MET A 206 -7.64 -4.73 -8.57
C MET A 206 -7.95 -3.22 -8.55
N HIS A 207 -6.93 -2.38 -8.47
CA HIS A 207 -7.03 -0.92 -8.53
C HIS A 207 -5.68 -0.34 -8.93
N ASN A 208 -5.68 0.70 -9.77
CA ASN A 208 -4.49 1.47 -10.12
C ASN A 208 -4.82 2.97 -10.15
N LEU A 209 -4.01 3.78 -9.46
CA LEU A 209 -4.19 5.22 -9.35
C LEU A 209 -3.93 5.96 -10.67
N HIS A 210 -2.91 5.55 -11.43
CA HIS A 210 -2.57 6.15 -12.72
C HIS A 210 -3.75 6.05 -13.70
N ALA A 211 -4.35 4.86 -13.81
CA ALA A 211 -5.51 4.68 -14.67
C ALA A 211 -6.74 5.46 -14.20
N ASN A 212 -6.91 5.60 -12.88
CA ASN A 212 -7.93 6.47 -12.29
C ASN A 212 -7.70 7.94 -12.69
N ALA A 213 -6.46 8.42 -12.63
CA ALA A 213 -6.10 9.78 -13.03
C ALA A 213 -6.39 10.04 -14.51
N LEU A 214 -6.10 9.08 -15.40
CA LEU A 214 -6.44 9.18 -16.83
C LEU A 214 -7.95 9.28 -17.07
N ARG A 215 -8.75 8.45 -16.37
CA ARG A 215 -10.22 8.50 -16.45
C ARG A 215 -10.81 9.78 -15.87
N SER A 216 -10.14 10.34 -14.86
CA SER A 216 -10.55 11.53 -14.12
C SER A 216 -9.85 12.81 -14.61
N ALA A 217 -9.33 12.84 -15.84
CA ALA A 217 -8.57 13.99 -16.38
C ALA A 217 -9.32 15.32 -16.29
N GLY A 218 -10.65 15.32 -16.39
CA GLY A 218 -11.49 16.51 -16.18
C GLY A 218 -11.43 17.04 -14.75
N VAL A 219 -11.41 16.15 -13.75
CA VAL A 219 -11.24 16.50 -12.33
C VAL A 219 -9.81 17.00 -12.07
N LEU A 220 -8.80 16.37 -12.68
CA LEU A 220 -7.42 16.83 -12.56
C LEU A 220 -7.23 18.26 -13.12
N LEU A 221 -7.82 18.54 -14.29
CA LEU A 221 -7.81 19.89 -14.86
C LEU A 221 -8.51 20.90 -13.94
N ASP A 222 -9.65 20.52 -13.37
CA ASP A 222 -10.39 21.34 -12.42
C ASP A 222 -9.56 21.65 -11.16
N LEU A 223 -8.85 20.66 -10.62
CA LEU A 223 -7.93 20.83 -9.48
C LEU A 223 -6.77 21.78 -9.84
N ILE A 224 -6.19 21.67 -11.03
CA ILE A 224 -5.12 22.57 -11.51
C ILE A 224 -5.62 24.02 -11.61
N LEU A 225 -6.79 24.23 -12.21
CA LEU A 225 -7.38 25.57 -12.33
C LEU A 225 -7.71 26.16 -10.96
N THR A 226 -8.30 25.36 -10.06
CA THR A 226 -8.63 25.77 -8.69
C THR A 226 -7.38 26.14 -7.91
N ASN A 227 -6.29 25.37 -8.02
CA ASN A 227 -5.02 25.71 -7.39
C ASN A 227 -4.46 27.07 -7.85
N SER A 228 -4.71 27.46 -9.10
CA SER A 228 -4.25 28.73 -9.66
C SER A 228 -5.16 29.92 -9.31
N GLU A 229 -6.47 29.72 -9.28
CA GLU A 229 -7.45 30.81 -9.18
C GLU A 229 -8.02 30.98 -7.76
N HIS A 230 -8.26 29.87 -7.08
CA HIS A 230 -8.98 29.78 -5.80
C HIS A 230 -8.38 28.70 -4.89
N PRO A 231 -7.08 28.79 -4.51
CA PRO A 231 -6.40 27.74 -3.76
C PRO A 231 -7.04 27.45 -2.39
N GLU A 232 -7.79 28.39 -1.81
CA GLU A 232 -8.58 28.22 -0.59
C GLU A 232 -9.79 27.30 -0.74
N GLU A 233 -10.25 27.04 -1.97
CA GLU A 233 -11.36 26.14 -2.25
C GLU A 233 -10.92 24.68 -2.50
N LEU A 234 -9.60 24.44 -2.60
CA LEU A 234 -9.04 23.10 -2.73
C LEU A 234 -9.36 22.23 -1.51
N PRO A 235 -9.38 20.89 -1.68
CA PRO A 235 -9.28 20.02 -0.52
C PRO A 235 -7.92 20.22 0.15
N HIS A 236 -7.80 19.75 1.38
CA HIS A 236 -6.52 19.60 2.06
C HIS A 236 -5.54 18.91 1.10
N PRO A 237 -4.27 19.36 0.99
CA PRO A 237 -3.34 18.84 -0.02
C PRO A 237 -3.23 17.30 -0.03
N ASP A 238 -3.22 16.66 1.13
CA ASP A 238 -3.20 15.18 1.21
C ASP A 238 -4.49 14.46 0.77
N LEU A 239 -5.58 15.20 0.55
CA LEU A 239 -6.84 14.69 0.01
C LEU A 239 -7.01 15.02 -1.48
N ILE A 240 -6.00 15.60 -2.14
CA ILE A 240 -6.09 16.04 -3.54
C ILE A 240 -6.47 14.91 -4.52
N LEU A 241 -6.17 13.66 -4.16
CA LEU A 241 -6.52 12.48 -4.95
C LEU A 241 -7.98 12.04 -4.78
N VAL A 242 -8.62 12.36 -3.65
CA VAL A 242 -9.94 11.83 -3.29
C VAL A 242 -11.02 12.13 -4.34
N PRO A 243 -11.11 13.35 -4.91
CA PRO A 243 -12.10 13.64 -5.95
C PRO A 243 -11.94 12.78 -7.21
N MET A 244 -10.74 12.25 -7.47
CA MET A 244 -10.45 11.43 -8.64
C MET A 244 -10.69 9.94 -8.40
N LEU A 245 -10.80 9.50 -7.14
CA LEU A 245 -10.94 8.09 -6.79
C LEU A 245 -12.29 7.53 -7.25
N ASP A 246 -12.22 6.48 -8.04
CA ASP A 246 -13.36 5.74 -8.55
C ASP A 246 -13.02 4.26 -8.73
N GLU A 247 -14.04 3.44 -8.56
CA GLU A 247 -13.95 2.00 -8.81
C GLU A 247 -14.17 1.76 -10.31
N ASP A 248 -13.27 1.01 -10.94
CA ASP A 248 -13.47 0.59 -12.33
C ASP A 248 -14.13 -0.79 -12.36
N PRO A 249 -15.37 -0.91 -12.86
CA PRO A 249 -16.06 -2.19 -12.90
C PRO A 249 -15.31 -3.28 -13.67
N ARG A 250 -14.43 -2.92 -14.61
CA ARG A 250 -13.66 -3.89 -15.42
C ARG A 250 -12.70 -4.69 -14.56
N TYR A 251 -12.06 -4.06 -13.58
CA TYR A 251 -11.21 -4.73 -12.61
C TYR A 251 -11.98 -5.79 -11.82
N LEU A 252 -13.16 -5.40 -11.31
CA LEU A 252 -14.00 -6.30 -10.53
C LEU A 252 -14.58 -7.44 -11.39
N GLN A 253 -14.90 -7.17 -12.66
CA GLN A 253 -15.35 -8.19 -13.60
C GLN A 253 -14.27 -9.24 -13.86
N THR A 254 -13.05 -8.80 -14.18
CA THR A 254 -11.91 -9.70 -14.37
C THR A 254 -11.64 -10.51 -13.12
N TRP A 255 -11.64 -9.84 -11.96
CA TRP A 255 -11.39 -10.50 -10.68
C TRP A 255 -12.44 -11.54 -10.32
N GLY A 256 -13.72 -11.18 -10.41
CA GLY A 256 -14.82 -12.10 -10.17
C GLY A 256 -14.76 -13.32 -11.08
N THR A 257 -14.51 -13.11 -12.38
CA THR A 257 -14.39 -14.21 -13.36
C THR A 257 -13.24 -15.15 -13.05
N VAL A 258 -12.04 -14.65 -12.76
CA VAL A 258 -10.88 -15.51 -12.47
C VAL A 258 -11.16 -16.38 -11.25
N LEU A 259 -11.67 -15.79 -10.17
CA LEU A 259 -11.99 -16.51 -8.93
C LEU A 259 -13.15 -17.49 -9.11
N ALA A 260 -14.22 -17.11 -9.82
CA ALA A 260 -15.39 -17.96 -10.05
C ALA A 260 -15.06 -19.21 -10.86
N ARG A 261 -13.98 -19.18 -11.63
CA ARG A 261 -13.44 -20.32 -12.39
C ARG A 261 -12.48 -21.19 -11.58
N GLY A 262 -12.33 -20.93 -10.28
CA GLY A 262 -11.54 -21.75 -9.35
C GLY A 262 -10.05 -21.44 -9.34
N HIS A 263 -9.62 -20.28 -9.83
CA HIS A 263 -8.22 -19.88 -9.81
C HIS A 263 -7.89 -19.06 -8.56
N HIS A 264 -6.86 -19.49 -7.84
CA HIS A 264 -6.39 -18.84 -6.63
C HIS A 264 -5.29 -17.86 -7.01
N VAL A 265 -5.64 -16.58 -7.04
CA VAL A 265 -4.74 -15.49 -7.44
C VAL A 265 -4.79 -14.38 -6.40
N VAL A 266 -3.68 -13.68 -6.22
CA VAL A 266 -3.64 -12.47 -5.37
C VAL A 266 -4.07 -11.25 -6.17
N THR A 267 -4.73 -10.31 -5.52
CA THR A 267 -4.95 -8.98 -6.05
C THR A 267 -4.31 -7.90 -5.20
N THR A 268 -3.79 -6.86 -5.87
CA THR A 268 -3.04 -5.75 -5.25
C THR A 268 -3.53 -4.37 -5.68
N MET A 269 -3.26 -3.35 -4.87
CA MET A 269 -3.45 -1.94 -5.23
C MET A 269 -2.16 -1.38 -5.80
N GLY A 270 -2.25 -0.69 -6.94
CA GLY A 270 -1.16 0.01 -7.59
C GLY A 270 -1.22 1.51 -7.33
N SER A 271 -0.20 2.05 -6.64
CA SER A 271 -0.02 3.50 -6.57
C SER A 271 0.54 4.06 -7.87
N ASP A 272 1.35 3.23 -8.55
CA ASP A 272 2.00 3.55 -9.82
C ASP A 272 2.72 4.92 -9.77
N CYS A 273 3.40 5.15 -8.64
CA CYS A 273 3.93 6.46 -8.34
C CYS A 273 5.25 6.71 -9.09
N HIS A 274 5.26 7.77 -9.89
CA HIS A 274 6.40 8.19 -10.72
C HIS A 274 6.92 9.60 -10.40
N ARG A 275 6.10 10.42 -9.73
CA ARG A 275 6.36 11.85 -9.49
C ARG A 275 6.54 12.62 -10.82
N ASN A 276 5.66 12.41 -11.80
CA ASN A 276 5.70 13.02 -13.14
C ASN A 276 4.37 13.65 -13.65
N SER A 277 3.27 13.49 -12.91
CA SER A 277 1.89 13.70 -13.40
C SER A 277 1.21 14.98 -12.90
N PHE A 278 1.55 15.50 -11.71
CA PHE A 278 0.91 16.69 -11.13
C PHE A 278 1.93 17.59 -10.40
N ARG A 279 2.77 18.25 -11.19
CA ARG A 279 3.92 19.05 -10.73
C ARG A 279 3.55 20.34 -9.98
N ALA A 280 2.29 20.74 -9.96
CA ALA A 280 1.87 22.00 -9.33
C ALA A 280 2.12 21.95 -7.83
N ILE A 281 2.67 23.04 -7.28
CA ILE A 281 2.86 23.20 -5.84
C ILE A 281 1.51 23.56 -5.22
N LEU A 282 1.11 22.76 -4.23
CA LEU A 282 -0.10 22.97 -3.45
C LEU A 282 0.16 23.92 -2.26
N PRO A 283 -0.88 24.37 -1.53
CA PRO A 283 -0.71 25.33 -0.43
C PRO A 283 0.23 24.90 0.71
N ASP A 284 0.52 23.61 0.85
CA ASP A 284 1.51 23.07 1.81
C ASP A 284 2.97 23.20 1.34
N GLY A 285 3.20 23.71 0.13
CA GLY A 285 4.53 23.85 -0.47
C GLY A 285 5.05 22.58 -1.16
N GLU A 286 4.23 21.54 -1.26
CA GLU A 286 4.61 20.27 -1.88
C GLU A 286 3.85 20.05 -3.21
N ARG A 287 4.51 19.40 -4.17
CA ARG A 287 3.91 19.07 -5.47
C ARG A 287 2.75 18.08 -5.33
N GLY A 288 1.71 18.23 -6.13
CA GLY A 288 0.49 17.38 -6.18
C GLY A 288 0.77 15.88 -6.16
N ASP A 289 1.75 15.45 -6.94
CA ASP A 289 2.16 14.07 -7.19
C ASP A 289 3.46 13.65 -6.48
N SER A 290 3.78 14.28 -5.34
CA SER A 290 4.97 13.88 -4.60
C SER A 290 4.93 12.40 -4.21
N TYR A 291 6.11 11.77 -4.11
CA TYR A 291 6.19 10.38 -3.64
C TYR A 291 5.49 10.20 -2.30
N ARG A 292 5.74 11.07 -1.32
CA ARG A 292 5.05 11.03 -0.02
C ARG A 292 3.54 10.94 -0.18
N ARG A 293 2.94 11.83 -0.99
CA ARG A 293 1.48 11.91 -1.13
C ARG A 293 0.91 10.71 -1.89
N MET A 294 1.56 10.27 -2.96
CA MET A 294 1.11 9.10 -3.72
C MET A 294 1.23 7.82 -2.89
N MET A 295 2.35 7.65 -2.18
CA MET A 295 2.62 6.47 -1.36
C MET A 295 1.68 6.38 -0.16
N MET A 296 1.25 7.50 0.43
CA MET A 296 0.39 7.47 1.62
C MET A 296 -1.11 7.34 1.32
N GLY A 297 -1.53 7.56 0.06
CA GLY A 297 -2.96 7.59 -0.27
C GLY A 297 -3.64 6.22 -0.20
N MET A 298 -2.87 5.16 -0.46
CA MET A 298 -3.31 3.78 -0.42
C MET A 298 -2.16 2.83 -0.08
N SER A 299 -2.50 1.62 0.33
CA SER A 299 -1.52 0.63 0.75
C SER A 299 -1.99 -0.80 0.51
N ASN A 300 -1.03 -1.71 0.39
CA ASN A 300 -1.24 -3.15 0.48
C ASN A 300 -0.76 -3.63 1.86
N HIS A 301 -1.61 -4.35 2.55
CA HIS A 301 -1.35 -4.99 3.83
C HIS A 301 -1.10 -6.47 3.60
N LEU A 302 0.08 -6.96 4.00
CA LEU A 302 0.46 -8.37 3.94
C LEU A 302 0.43 -8.96 5.35
N LEU A 303 -0.25 -10.08 5.52
CA LEU A 303 -0.24 -10.84 6.77
C LEU A 303 0.94 -11.83 6.75
N VAL A 304 2.10 -11.34 7.19
CA VAL A 304 3.35 -12.11 7.20
C VAL A 304 3.44 -13.01 8.41
N ARG A 305 4.09 -14.16 8.25
CA ARG A 305 4.53 -14.98 9.38
C ARG A 305 5.91 -14.46 9.81
N PRO A 306 6.03 -13.72 10.93
CA PRO A 306 7.32 -13.20 11.34
C PRO A 306 8.23 -14.33 11.84
N TRP A 307 9.53 -14.05 11.89
CA TRP A 307 10.49 -14.86 12.62
C TRP A 307 10.23 -14.81 14.13
N ASN A 308 10.93 -15.65 14.90
CA ASN A 308 10.76 -15.75 16.35
C ASN A 308 11.03 -14.44 17.12
N ASP A 309 11.77 -13.50 16.53
CA ASP A 309 12.04 -12.17 17.09
C ASP A 309 11.02 -11.10 16.64
N GLY A 310 10.00 -11.49 15.88
CA GLY A 310 8.97 -10.60 15.34
C GLY A 310 9.36 -9.89 14.05
N ASN A 311 10.58 -10.07 13.54
CA ASN A 311 11.03 -9.48 12.27
C ASN A 311 10.57 -10.30 11.06
N PHE A 312 10.78 -9.75 9.88
CA PHE A 312 10.45 -10.37 8.59
C PHE A 312 11.46 -9.90 7.55
N GLY A 313 11.61 -10.67 6.48
CA GLY A 313 12.47 -10.36 5.34
C GLY A 313 11.75 -10.51 4.00
N PRO A 314 12.52 -10.50 2.90
CA PRO A 314 11.97 -10.62 1.55
C PRO A 314 11.22 -11.94 1.33
N ALA A 315 11.66 -13.03 1.96
CA ALA A 315 11.00 -14.35 1.83
C ALA A 315 9.58 -14.34 2.44
N GLU A 316 9.41 -13.77 3.63
CA GLU A 316 8.11 -13.71 4.31
C GLU A 316 7.12 -12.80 3.56
N LEU A 317 7.62 -11.67 3.00
CA LEU A 317 6.82 -10.77 2.17
C LEU A 317 6.34 -11.46 0.89
N LYS A 318 7.25 -12.12 0.17
CA LYS A 318 6.94 -12.87 -1.06
C LYS A 318 5.96 -14.01 -0.76
N GLU A 319 6.15 -14.74 0.34
CA GLU A 319 5.26 -15.85 0.71
C GLU A 319 3.86 -15.36 1.07
N ALA A 320 3.72 -14.25 1.81
CA ALA A 320 2.42 -13.66 2.12
C ALA A 320 1.69 -13.17 0.87
N LEU A 321 2.40 -12.45 -0.01
CA LEU A 321 1.84 -11.96 -1.28
C LEU A 321 1.40 -13.13 -2.18
N LYS A 322 2.28 -14.11 -2.41
CA LYS A 322 1.99 -15.29 -3.24
C LYS A 322 0.83 -16.13 -2.70
N SER A 323 0.67 -16.17 -1.39
CA SER A 323 -0.42 -16.89 -0.73
C SER A 323 -1.72 -16.09 -0.67
N ALA A 324 -1.80 -14.90 -1.28
CA ALA A 324 -2.95 -14.00 -1.21
C ALA A 324 -3.41 -13.66 0.22
N ARG A 325 -2.48 -13.70 1.20
CA ARG A 325 -2.74 -13.25 2.58
C ARG A 325 -2.58 -11.74 2.67
N SER A 326 -3.45 -11.02 1.97
CA SER A 326 -3.33 -9.59 1.83
C SER A 326 -4.67 -8.88 1.61
N TYR A 327 -4.69 -7.59 1.92
CA TYR A 327 -5.78 -6.68 1.58
C TYR A 327 -5.22 -5.32 1.18
N GLY A 328 -6.00 -4.55 0.41
CA GLY A 328 -5.69 -3.18 0.06
C GLY A 328 -6.53 -2.21 0.89
N ALA A 329 -5.96 -1.05 1.27
CA ALA A 329 -6.67 0.01 1.97
C ALA A 329 -6.44 1.38 1.33
N PHE A 330 -7.51 2.19 1.25
CA PHE A 330 -7.45 3.60 0.86
C PHE A 330 -7.26 4.49 2.11
N GLU A 331 -6.01 4.63 2.56
CA GLU A 331 -5.67 5.36 3.79
C GLU A 331 -5.93 6.87 3.71
N VAL A 332 -6.10 7.41 2.50
CA VAL A 332 -6.51 8.79 2.29
C VAL A 332 -7.84 9.13 2.99
N PHE A 333 -8.70 8.14 3.23
CA PHE A 333 -9.95 8.33 3.97
C PHE A 333 -9.79 8.29 5.49
N GLY A 334 -8.63 7.91 6.01
CA GLY A 334 -8.44 7.60 7.43
C GLY A 334 -7.64 6.32 7.58
N TYR A 335 -6.79 6.28 8.61
CA TYR A 335 -5.93 5.13 8.86
C TYR A 335 -6.73 3.97 9.49
N PRO A 336 -6.92 2.85 8.77
CA PRO A 336 -7.70 1.73 9.28
C PRO A 336 -6.93 0.97 10.37
N VAL A 337 -7.61 0.62 11.45
CA VAL A 337 -7.08 -0.25 12.51
C VAL A 337 -8.07 -1.36 12.85
N GLY A 338 -7.56 -2.58 13.04
CA GLY A 338 -8.34 -3.74 13.45
C GLY A 338 -9.22 -4.38 12.37
N PHE A 339 -8.96 -4.13 11.07
CA PHE A 339 -9.59 -4.93 10.02
C PHE A 339 -9.16 -6.39 10.14
N ASP A 340 -10.10 -7.31 9.98
CA ASP A 340 -9.83 -8.74 10.03
C ASP A 340 -10.79 -9.51 9.12
N PHE A 341 -10.29 -10.47 8.36
CA PHE A 341 -11.10 -11.37 7.56
C PHE A 341 -10.53 -12.79 7.56
N HIS A 342 -11.27 -13.69 8.20
CA HIS A 342 -10.89 -15.10 8.34
C HIS A 342 -12.11 -16.02 8.30
N ALA A 343 -11.87 -17.31 8.16
CA ALA A 343 -12.89 -18.35 8.31
C ALA A 343 -12.65 -19.14 9.59
N GLU A 344 -13.73 -19.48 10.29
CA GLU A 344 -13.76 -20.41 11.41
C GLU A 344 -14.44 -21.71 10.95
N GLY A 345 -13.65 -22.78 10.84
CA GLY A 345 -14.10 -24.11 10.42
C GLY A 345 -13.77 -25.19 11.44
N SER A 346 -14.18 -26.43 11.14
CA SER A 346 -13.84 -27.60 11.98
C SER A 346 -12.34 -27.89 12.04
N SER A 347 -11.58 -27.44 11.04
CA SER A 347 -10.13 -27.54 10.94
C SER A 347 -9.36 -26.39 11.60
N GLY A 348 -10.06 -25.44 12.22
CA GLY A 348 -9.46 -24.25 12.83
C GLY A 348 -9.72 -22.97 12.03
N VAL A 349 -8.83 -21.99 12.19
CA VAL A 349 -8.93 -20.69 11.52
C VAL A 349 -8.16 -20.70 10.20
N VAL A 350 -8.77 -20.16 9.15
CA VAL A 350 -8.18 -20.03 7.82
C VAL A 350 -8.16 -18.54 7.43
N GLU A 351 -7.01 -18.04 7.00
CA GLU A 351 -6.83 -16.66 6.53
C GLU A 351 -7.26 -16.49 5.06
N MET A 352 -7.31 -15.23 4.61
CA MET A 352 -7.33 -14.87 3.18
C MET A 352 -6.34 -15.71 2.36
N GLY A 353 -6.74 -16.09 1.15
CA GLY A 353 -6.00 -16.97 0.24
C GLY A 353 -6.07 -18.46 0.58
N GLY A 354 -6.55 -18.82 1.77
CA GLY A 354 -6.74 -20.21 2.19
C GLY A 354 -8.09 -20.82 1.78
N THR A 355 -8.19 -22.14 1.91
CA THR A 355 -9.41 -22.92 1.65
C THR A 355 -10.00 -23.46 2.95
N THR A 356 -11.32 -23.40 3.08
CA THR A 356 -12.08 -23.94 4.21
C THR A 356 -13.29 -24.76 3.72
N PRO A 357 -13.82 -25.73 4.49
CA PRO A 357 -14.97 -26.51 4.05
C PRO A 357 -16.28 -25.71 3.98
N VAL A 358 -17.20 -26.10 3.10
CA VAL A 358 -18.62 -25.67 3.15
C VAL A 358 -19.18 -25.85 4.56
N GLY A 359 -19.90 -24.83 5.03
CA GLY A 359 -20.47 -24.74 6.38
C GLY A 359 -19.59 -23.99 7.38
N SER A 360 -18.36 -23.61 7.00
CA SER A 360 -17.50 -22.73 7.79
C SER A 360 -18.13 -21.34 7.99
N THR A 361 -17.76 -20.65 9.06
CA THR A 361 -18.22 -19.27 9.31
C THR A 361 -17.16 -18.28 8.85
N LEU A 362 -17.50 -17.46 7.87
CA LEU A 362 -16.70 -16.31 7.45
C LEU A 362 -16.95 -15.16 8.43
N VAL A 363 -15.87 -14.58 8.95
CA VAL A 363 -15.88 -13.53 9.97
C VAL A 363 -15.15 -12.32 9.43
N VAL A 364 -15.84 -11.18 9.40
CA VAL A 364 -15.27 -9.89 9.01
C VAL A 364 -15.37 -8.94 10.19
N ARG A 365 -14.26 -8.36 10.58
CA ARG A 365 -14.21 -7.24 11.54
C ARG A 365 -14.03 -5.94 10.78
N ALA A 366 -14.93 -4.99 11.00
CA ALA A 366 -14.82 -3.67 10.39
C ALA A 366 -13.71 -2.87 11.09
N PRO A 367 -12.83 -2.19 10.34
CA PRO A 367 -11.83 -1.33 10.93
C PRO A 367 -12.47 -0.05 11.48
N THR A 368 -11.77 0.60 12.39
CA THR A 368 -12.03 1.99 12.80
C THR A 368 -10.94 2.92 12.29
N ILE A 369 -11.19 4.23 12.27
CA ILE A 369 -10.13 5.21 11.99
C ILE A 369 -9.34 5.44 13.28
N ARG A 370 -8.03 5.20 13.24
CA ARG A 370 -7.14 5.45 14.38
C ARG A 370 -7.18 6.92 14.78
N GLU A 371 -7.35 7.18 16.08
CA GLU A 371 -7.27 8.52 16.68
C GLU A 371 -8.22 9.55 16.02
N LEU A 372 -9.36 9.11 15.49
CA LEU A 372 -10.39 10.00 14.94
C LEU A 372 -10.89 10.98 16.02
N ASN A 373 -11.02 12.26 15.64
CA ASN A 373 -11.62 13.26 16.51
C ASN A 373 -13.08 12.92 16.83
N ALA A 374 -13.41 12.75 18.12
CA ALA A 374 -14.78 12.46 18.55
C ALA A 374 -15.77 13.60 18.28
N ASP A 375 -15.29 14.84 18.09
CA ASP A 375 -16.13 16.00 17.77
C ASP A 375 -16.44 16.12 16.27
N TRP A 376 -15.79 15.32 15.41
CA TRP A 376 -16.05 15.31 13.98
C TRP A 376 -17.25 14.40 13.63
N PRO A 377 -17.96 14.66 12.52
CA PRO A 377 -19.00 13.75 12.05
C PRO A 377 -18.42 12.36 11.83
N SER A 378 -19.03 11.32 12.40
CA SER A 378 -18.56 9.95 12.18
C SER A 378 -18.75 9.53 10.71
N PRO A 379 -17.79 8.79 10.12
CA PRO A 379 -18.02 8.19 8.80
C PRO A 379 -19.16 7.16 8.86
N GLU A 380 -19.88 6.99 7.76
CA GLU A 380 -20.81 5.86 7.59
C GLU A 380 -20.02 4.69 7.03
N VAL A 381 -19.89 3.59 7.77
CA VAL A 381 -19.10 2.41 7.38
C VAL A 381 -20.00 1.19 7.20
N THR A 382 -19.90 0.55 6.04
CA THR A 382 -20.65 -0.67 5.71
C THR A 382 -19.69 -1.80 5.36
N THR A 383 -19.88 -2.96 5.99
CA THR A 383 -19.18 -4.20 5.65
C THR A 383 -20.02 -4.99 4.68
N ARG A 384 -19.42 -5.45 3.59
CA ARG A 384 -20.03 -6.34 2.60
C ARG A 384 -19.21 -7.63 2.51
N LEU A 385 -19.92 -8.74 2.41
CA LEU A 385 -19.36 -10.02 2.03
C LEU A 385 -19.87 -10.38 0.64
N LEU A 386 -18.93 -10.68 -0.25
CA LEU A 386 -19.16 -10.82 -1.67
C LEU A 386 -18.67 -12.20 -2.12
N ARG A 387 -19.45 -12.90 -2.94
CA ARG A 387 -19.03 -14.15 -3.58
C ARG A 387 -18.72 -13.91 -5.06
N ALA A 388 -17.61 -14.46 -5.53
CA ALA A 388 -17.23 -14.38 -6.93
C ALA A 388 -18.25 -15.08 -7.84
N ARG A 389 -18.52 -14.48 -8.99
CA ARG A 389 -19.26 -15.06 -10.11
C ARG A 389 -18.63 -14.63 -11.43
N GLU A 390 -19.03 -15.27 -12.52
CA GLU A 390 -18.66 -14.80 -13.85
C GLU A 390 -19.06 -13.32 -14.02
N GLY A 391 -18.12 -12.48 -14.43
CA GLY A 391 -18.30 -11.04 -14.62
C GLY A 391 -18.50 -10.24 -13.33
N GLY A 392 -18.00 -10.70 -12.17
CA GLY A 392 -17.92 -9.89 -10.96
C GLY A 392 -18.27 -10.61 -9.67
N PHE A 393 -19.03 -9.95 -8.81
CA PHE A 393 -19.37 -10.46 -7.49
C PHE A 393 -20.85 -10.28 -7.19
N ASP A 394 -21.38 -11.21 -6.40
CA ASP A 394 -22.70 -11.10 -5.79
C ASP A 394 -22.55 -10.78 -4.30
N GLU A 395 -23.29 -9.79 -3.81
CA GLU A 395 -23.37 -9.53 -2.37
C GLU A 395 -24.21 -10.64 -1.70
N VAL A 396 -23.58 -11.36 -0.77
CA VAL A 396 -24.24 -12.42 0.00
C VAL A 396 -24.72 -11.94 1.36
N GLN A 397 -24.06 -10.92 1.92
CA GLN A 397 -24.48 -10.27 3.17
C GLN A 397 -23.84 -8.88 3.29
N ALA A 398 -24.55 -7.96 3.95
CA ALA A 398 -24.01 -6.67 4.37
C ALA A 398 -24.42 -6.35 5.81
N ALA A 399 -23.60 -5.56 6.51
CA ALA A 399 -23.84 -5.11 7.88
C ALA A 399 -23.24 -3.72 8.14
N GLN A 400 -23.76 -3.03 9.13
CA GLN A 400 -23.09 -1.87 9.73
C GLN A 400 -22.13 -2.41 10.81
N GLY A 401 -20.82 -2.31 10.57
CA GLY A 401 -19.79 -2.91 11.45
C GLY A 401 -19.50 -4.38 11.13
N ASP A 402 -19.15 -5.16 12.15
CA ASP A 402 -18.71 -6.55 12.00
C ASP A 402 -19.77 -7.45 11.36
N LEU A 403 -19.32 -8.51 10.68
CA LEU A 403 -20.16 -9.44 9.93
C LEU A 403 -19.73 -10.88 10.22
N ARG A 404 -20.71 -11.76 10.45
CA ARG A 404 -20.50 -13.22 10.51
C ARG A 404 -21.49 -13.89 9.57
N PHE A 405 -20.99 -14.77 8.71
CA PHE A 405 -21.78 -15.46 7.68
C PHE A 405 -21.40 -16.92 7.62
N LYS A 406 -22.38 -17.82 7.66
CA LYS A 406 -22.16 -19.24 7.45
C LYS A 406 -22.17 -19.53 5.95
N ALA A 407 -21.04 -19.94 5.39
CA ALA A 407 -20.91 -20.20 3.96
C ALA A 407 -21.50 -21.57 3.61
N GLU A 408 -22.77 -21.60 3.21
CA GLU A 408 -23.48 -22.85 2.86
C GLU A 408 -23.27 -23.29 1.41
N GLU A 409 -22.61 -22.46 0.61
CA GLU A 409 -22.30 -22.72 -0.79
C GLU A 409 -20.78 -22.63 -1.01
N ALA A 410 -20.26 -23.43 -1.93
CA ALA A 410 -18.87 -23.35 -2.35
C ALA A 410 -18.62 -22.07 -3.17
N GLY A 411 -17.36 -21.63 -3.21
CA GLY A 411 -16.91 -20.50 -4.01
C GLY A 411 -15.86 -19.64 -3.32
N ALA A 412 -15.40 -18.61 -4.02
CA ALA A 412 -14.47 -17.63 -3.49
C ALA A 412 -15.22 -16.44 -2.89
N TYR A 413 -14.94 -16.11 -1.63
CA TYR A 413 -15.59 -15.05 -0.88
C TYR A 413 -14.59 -13.97 -0.48
N ARG A 414 -14.93 -12.70 -0.71
CA ARG A 414 -14.13 -11.56 -0.25
C ARG A 414 -14.96 -10.62 0.61
N ALA A 415 -14.32 -10.02 1.61
CA ALA A 415 -14.84 -8.89 2.35
C ALA A 415 -14.49 -7.57 1.65
N GLU A 416 -15.40 -6.61 1.77
CA GLU A 416 -15.23 -5.23 1.33
C GLU A 416 -15.77 -4.30 2.41
N ILE A 417 -14.97 -3.30 2.79
CA ILE A 417 -15.40 -2.24 3.71
C ILE A 417 -15.61 -0.99 2.89
N ARG A 418 -16.82 -0.40 2.96
CA ARG A 418 -17.17 0.83 2.27
C ARG A 418 -17.40 1.98 3.26
N MET A 419 -17.12 3.19 2.81
CA MET A 419 -17.18 4.39 3.61
C MET A 419 -17.79 5.57 2.84
N LYS A 420 -18.70 6.29 3.48
CA LYS A 420 -18.94 7.71 3.18
C LYS A 420 -18.14 8.56 4.17
N PRO A 421 -17.13 9.33 3.72
CA PRO A 421 -16.15 9.95 4.62
C PRO A 421 -16.65 11.28 5.20
N LYS A 422 -17.73 11.25 5.99
CA LYS A 422 -18.36 12.45 6.57
C LYS A 422 -17.41 13.27 7.45
N HIS A 423 -16.45 12.62 8.11
CA HIS A 423 -15.44 13.27 8.94
C HIS A 423 -14.51 14.19 8.13
N LEU A 424 -14.40 14.00 6.81
CA LEU A 424 -13.55 14.84 5.94
C LEU A 424 -14.23 16.13 5.48
N THR A 425 -15.49 16.39 5.84
CA THR A 425 -16.27 17.53 5.33
C THR A 425 -15.52 18.86 5.42
N ALA A 426 -14.87 19.14 6.56
CA ALA A 426 -14.14 20.39 6.79
C ALA A 426 -12.81 20.49 6.02
N HIS A 427 -12.35 19.39 5.41
CA HIS A 427 -11.06 19.28 4.73
C HIS A 427 -11.18 19.17 3.22
N LEU A 428 -12.38 19.18 2.65
CA LEU A 428 -12.59 18.92 1.23
C LEU A 428 -12.86 20.17 0.39
N GLY A 429 -12.88 21.35 1.01
CA GLY A 429 -13.17 22.60 0.32
C GLY A 429 -14.47 22.51 -0.46
N ARG A 430 -14.46 22.96 -1.73
CA ARG A 430 -15.64 22.93 -2.60
C ARG A 430 -16.07 21.52 -3.03
N TYR A 431 -15.21 20.52 -2.91
CA TYR A 431 -15.49 19.13 -3.30
C TYR A 431 -16.28 18.36 -2.24
N ALA A 432 -16.47 18.94 -1.05
CA ALA A 432 -17.15 18.27 0.06
C ALA A 432 -18.53 17.69 -0.30
N PRO A 433 -19.46 18.41 -0.98
CA PRO A 433 -20.80 17.90 -1.23
C PRO A 433 -20.84 16.61 -2.06
N GLU A 434 -19.90 16.44 -2.99
CA GLU A 434 -19.80 15.24 -3.82
C GLU A 434 -19.13 14.10 -3.05
N VAL A 435 -17.94 14.37 -2.50
CA VAL A 435 -17.11 13.35 -1.87
C VAL A 435 -17.78 12.74 -0.64
N VAL A 436 -18.31 13.55 0.28
CA VAL A 436 -18.84 13.01 1.56
C VAL A 436 -20.12 12.20 1.38
N ASN A 437 -20.77 12.27 0.21
CA ASN A 437 -21.99 11.53 -0.10
C ASN A 437 -21.74 10.28 -0.97
N LYS A 438 -20.57 10.18 -1.61
CA LYS A 438 -20.15 9.01 -2.39
C LYS A 438 -19.74 7.87 -1.46
N ASP A 439 -20.18 6.67 -1.80
CA ASP A 439 -19.86 5.42 -1.09
C ASP A 439 -18.59 4.81 -1.69
N TYR A 440 -17.43 5.10 -1.08
CA TYR A 440 -16.13 4.62 -1.53
C TYR A 440 -15.82 3.25 -0.95
N VAL A 441 -15.04 2.44 -1.66
CA VAL A 441 -14.35 1.34 -0.99
C VAL A 441 -13.23 1.92 -0.14
N TRP A 442 -13.16 1.47 1.11
CA TRP A 442 -12.08 1.77 2.04
C TRP A 442 -11.09 0.61 2.15
N VAL A 443 -11.59 -0.64 2.17
CA VAL A 443 -10.75 -1.85 2.21
C VAL A 443 -11.24 -2.90 1.21
N TYR A 444 -10.31 -3.46 0.44
CA TYR A 444 -10.48 -4.64 -0.40
C TYR A 444 -9.70 -5.83 0.17
N SER A 445 -10.37 -6.90 0.58
CA SER A 445 -9.67 -8.14 0.95
C SER A 445 -9.47 -9.08 -0.24
N ASN A 446 -8.40 -9.89 -0.19
CA ASN A 446 -8.32 -11.11 -1.00
C ASN A 446 -9.33 -12.16 -0.53
N ALA A 447 -9.60 -13.14 -1.39
CA ALA A 447 -10.67 -14.11 -1.16
C ALA A 447 -10.26 -15.24 -0.20
N ILE A 448 -11.23 -15.78 0.53
CA ILE A 448 -11.19 -17.11 1.15
C ILE A 448 -12.00 -18.06 0.27
N PHE A 449 -11.46 -19.25 0.04
CA PHE A 449 -12.11 -20.28 -0.78
C PHE A 449 -12.89 -21.25 0.09
N VAL A 450 -14.14 -21.53 -0.29
CA VAL A 450 -15.03 -22.47 0.41
C VAL A 450 -15.32 -23.64 -0.52
N ASP A 451 -14.96 -24.86 -0.11
CA ASP A 451 -15.05 -26.09 -0.94
C ASP A 451 -15.81 -27.25 -0.27
#